data_AF-A0A6P0MC81-F1
#
_entry.id   AF-A0A6P0MC81-F1
#
_cell.length_a   1.000
_cell.length_b   1.000
_cell.length_c   1.000
_cell.angle_alpha   90.00
_cell.angle_beta   90.00
_cell.angle_gamma   90.00
#
_symmetry.space_group_name_H-M   'P 1'
#
loop_
_entity.id
_entity.type
_entity.pdbx_description
1 polymer ?
#
loop_
_entity_poly.entity_id
_entity_poly.type
_entity_poly.pdbx_seq_one_letter_code
_entity_poly.pdbx_strand_id
1 'polypeptide(L)'
;YYQLGMTPQRFYQKWDVTQEDIALICSCSAHTVNGWFNTSRRCYPPTAGHLRHLAIMDFLLEDFETIPKELLDRLCLKEERM
;
A
#
# COMPACT_ATOMS: atom_id res chain seq x y z
N TYR A 1 19.13 -5.35 -9.38
CA TYR A 1 17.79 -5.37 -8.75
C TYR A 1 17.58 -4.03 -8.05
N TYR A 2 16.54 -3.27 -8.41
CA TYR A 2 16.18 -2.07 -7.66
C TYR A 2 15.57 -2.47 -6.31
N GLN A 3 16.05 -1.87 -5.22
CA GLN A 3 15.38 -1.96 -3.91
C GLN A 3 14.17 -1.02 -3.94
N LEU A 4 13.02 -1.55 -4.34
CA LEU A 4 11.73 -0.86 -4.16
C LEU A 4 11.42 -0.88 -2.66
N GLY A 5 11.37 0.30 -2.03
CA GLY A 5 11.18 0.40 -0.60
C GLY A 5 10.40 1.65 -0.21
N MET A 6 9.14 1.45 0.20
CA MET A 6 8.33 2.44 0.90
C MET A 6 7.89 1.85 2.24
N THR A 7 8.24 2.52 3.34
CA THR A 7 7.93 2.05 4.69
C THR A 7 6.50 2.42 5.08
N PRO A 8 5.79 1.62 5.90
CA PRO A 8 4.46 1.97 6.39
C PRO A 8 4.38 3.37 7.01
N GLN A 9 5.38 3.79 7.79
CA GLN A 9 5.41 5.09 8.46
C GLN A 9 5.47 6.25 7.46
N ARG A 10 6.34 6.15 6.45
CA ARG A 10 6.43 7.16 5.38
C ARG A 10 5.14 7.21 4.54
N PHE A 11 4.56 6.05 4.22
CA PHE A 11 3.32 5.99 3.45
C PHE A 11 2.15 6.61 4.19
N TYR A 12 1.99 6.24 5.47
CA TYR A 12 1.01 6.82 6.38
C TYR A 12 1.12 8.35 6.45
N GLN A 13 2.33 8.88 6.65
CA GLN A 13 2.57 10.32 6.74
C GLN A 13 2.34 11.07 5.42
N LYS A 14 2.66 10.46 4.28
CA LYS A 14 2.57 11.10 2.97
C LYS A 14 1.14 11.20 2.46
N TRP A 15 0.36 10.15 2.64
CA TRP A 15 -0.96 10.00 2.00
C TRP A 15 -2.15 10.22 2.95
N ASP A 16 -1.90 10.50 4.24
CA ASP A 16 -2.95 10.70 5.26
C ASP A 16 -3.97 9.55 5.32
N VAL A 17 -3.47 8.32 5.14
CA VAL A 17 -4.28 7.10 5.14
C VAL A 17 -4.37 6.46 6.52
N THR A 18 -5.31 5.54 6.71
CA THR A 18 -5.42 4.75 7.95
C THR A 18 -4.50 3.51 7.94
N GLN A 19 -4.34 2.86 9.09
CA GLN A 19 -3.61 1.59 9.18
C GLN A 19 -4.39 0.46 8.48
N GLU A 20 -5.71 0.58 8.42
CA GLU A 20 -6.63 -0.28 7.69
C GLU A 20 -6.41 -0.18 6.17
N ASP A 21 -6.23 1.03 5.63
CA ASP A 21 -5.90 1.22 4.21
C ASP A 21 -4.56 0.56 3.85
N ILE A 22 -3.55 0.72 4.71
CA ILE A 22 -2.25 0.06 4.56
C ILE A 22 -2.41 -1.47 4.59
N ALA A 23 -3.30 -2.00 5.42
CA ALA A 23 -3.59 -3.43 5.51
C ALA A 23 -4.21 -3.95 4.20
N LEU A 24 -5.14 -3.19 3.60
CA LEU A 24 -5.72 -3.50 2.30
C LEU A 24 -4.64 -3.52 1.20
N ILE A 25 -3.81 -2.47 1.12
CA ILE A 25 -2.71 -2.38 0.14
C ILE A 25 -1.73 -3.55 0.28
N CYS A 26 -1.38 -3.90 1.51
CA CYS A 26 -0.42 -4.97 1.79
C CYS A 26 -1.06 -6.37 1.77
N SER A 27 -2.37 -6.49 1.57
CA SER A 27 -3.11 -7.76 1.64
C SER A 27 -2.86 -8.53 2.94
N CYS A 28 -2.87 -7.83 4.07
CA CYS A 28 -2.68 -8.40 5.41
C CYS A 28 -3.73 -7.87 6.40
N SER A 29 -3.70 -8.33 7.65
CA SER A 29 -4.64 -7.86 8.67
C SER A 29 -4.22 -6.49 9.25
N ALA A 30 -5.19 -5.70 9.70
CA ALA A 30 -4.92 -4.47 10.44
C ALA A 30 -4.10 -4.75 11.72
N HIS A 31 -4.30 -5.90 12.37
CA HIS A 31 -3.47 -6.30 13.51
C HIS A 31 -1.98 -6.41 13.15
N THR A 32 -1.66 -6.99 11.98
CA THR A 32 -0.28 -7.05 11.49
C THR A 32 0.29 -5.65 11.26
N VAL A 33 -0.49 -4.75 10.64
CA VAL A 33 -0.08 -3.37 10.39
C VAL A 33 0.12 -2.60 11.69
N ASN A 34 -0.81 -2.71 12.66
CA ASN A 34 -0.69 -2.10 13.99
C ASN A 34 0.60 -2.52 14.69
N GLY A 35 1.05 -3.75 14.47
CA GLY A 35 2.35 -4.23 14.94
C GLY A 35 3.54 -3.41 14.38
N TRP A 36 3.48 -2.95 13.13
CA TRP A 36 4.56 -2.17 12.51
C TRP A 36 4.71 -0.76 13.09
N PHE A 37 3.64 -0.21 13.66
CA PHE A 37 3.65 1.10 14.31
C PHE A 37 3.96 1.02 15.81
N ASN A 38 3.96 -0.19 16.38
CA ASN A 38 4.23 -0.40 17.80
C ASN A 38 5.74 -0.53 18.06
N THR A 39 6.24 0.14 19.08
CA THR A 39 7.64 0.08 19.53
C THR A 39 7.98 -1.15 20.38
N SER A 40 7.03 -2.07 20.60
CA SER A 40 7.27 -3.27 21.39
C SER A 40 8.19 -4.27 20.68
N ARG A 41 9.12 -4.89 21.43
CA ARG A 41 10.12 -5.85 20.91
C ARG A 41 9.55 -7.13 20.28
N ARG A 42 8.24 -7.35 20.29
CA ARG A 42 7.59 -8.58 19.79
C ARG A 42 6.94 -8.41 18.41
N CYS A 43 7.01 -7.22 17.81
CA CYS A 43 6.39 -6.99 16.52
C CYS A 43 7.31 -7.42 15.36
N TYR A 44 6.76 -8.19 14.43
CA TYR A 44 7.47 -8.56 13.21
C TYR A 44 7.49 -7.38 12.23
N PRO A 45 8.65 -7.04 11.64
CA PRO A 45 8.73 -5.95 10.67
C PRO A 45 7.97 -6.28 9.38
N PRO A 46 7.60 -5.29 8.57
CA PRO A 46 7.04 -5.53 7.24
C PRO A 46 8.02 -6.32 6.38
N THR A 47 7.51 -7.29 5.62
CA THR A 47 8.30 -8.08 4.67
C THR A 47 8.68 -7.23 3.46
N ALA A 48 9.64 -7.70 2.66
CA ALA A 48 9.97 -7.06 1.39
C ALA A 48 8.78 -6.98 0.42
N GLY A 49 7.82 -7.93 0.50
CA GLY A 49 6.59 -7.89 -0.28
C GLY A 49 5.70 -6.71 0.10
N HIS A 50 5.53 -6.46 1.40
CA HIS A 50 4.76 -5.30 1.89
C HIS A 50 5.40 -3.98 1.46
N LEU A 51 6.72 -3.85 1.61
CA LEU A 51 7.44 -2.64 1.19
C LEU A 51 7.34 -2.38 -0.32
N ARG A 52 7.29 -3.45 -1.13
CA ARG A 52 7.07 -3.37 -2.57
C ARG A 52 5.65 -2.94 -2.90
N HIS A 53 4.62 -3.48 -2.24
CA HIS A 53 3.24 -3.06 -2.45
C HIS A 53 3.06 -1.57 -2.15
N LEU A 54 3.64 -1.10 -1.03
CA LEU A 54 3.61 0.32 -0.67
C LEU A 54 4.36 1.18 -1.69
N ALA A 55 5.50 0.73 -2.21
CA ALA A 55 6.24 1.49 -3.22
C ALA A 55 5.49 1.58 -4.56
N ILE A 56 4.80 0.51 -4.96
CA ILE A 56 3.94 0.52 -6.16
C ILE A 56 2.75 1.46 -5.95
N MET A 57 2.08 1.38 -4.80
CA MET A 57 0.94 2.25 -4.51
C MET A 57 1.38 3.71 -4.41
N ASP A 58 2.53 3.98 -3.81
CA ASP A 58 3.10 5.34 -3.72
C ASP A 58 3.33 5.94 -5.12
N PHE A 59 3.91 5.16 -6.04
CA PHE A 59 4.09 5.56 -7.42
C PHE A 59 2.75 5.81 -8.13
N LEU A 60 1.77 4.91 -7.96
CA LEU A 60 0.45 5.06 -8.58
C LEU A 60 -0.30 6.30 -8.09
N LEU A 61 -0.22 6.60 -6.80
CA LEU A 61 -0.90 7.74 -6.21
C LEU A 61 -0.21 9.07 -6.57
N GLU A 62 1.13 9.10 -6.62
CA GLU A 62 1.90 10.29 -7.02
C GLU A 62 1.54 10.75 -8.43
N ASP A 63 1.40 9.79 -9.34
CA ASP A 63 1.19 10.05 -10.76
C ASP A 63 -0.29 9.91 -11.17
N PHE A 64 -1.22 9.69 -10.23
CA PHE A 64 -2.60 9.25 -10.52
C PHE A 64 -3.31 10.12 -11.56
N GLU A 65 -3.20 11.44 -11.45
CA GLU A 65 -3.83 12.41 -12.37
C GLU A 65 -3.25 12.35 -13.80
N THR A 66 -2.04 11.81 -13.95
CA THR A 66 -1.34 11.68 -15.23
C THR A 66 -1.49 10.30 -15.87
N ILE A 67 -2.00 9.31 -15.12
CA ILE A 67 -2.19 7.95 -15.63
C ILE A 67 -3.25 8.00 -16.74
N PRO A 68 -2.95 7.52 -17.96
CA PRO A 68 -3.93 7.44 -19.04
C PRO A 68 -5.19 6.70 -18.60
N LYS A 69 -6.35 7.26 -18.92
CA LYS A 69 -7.65 6.72 -18.49
C LYS A 69 -7.83 5.26 -18.92
N GLU A 70 -7.33 4.89 -20.09
CA GLU A 70 -7.40 3.54 -20.63
C GLU A 70 -6.65 2.52 -19.75
N LEU A 71 -5.62 2.95 -19.02
CA LEU A 71 -4.93 2.10 -18.05
C LEU A 71 -5.71 1.98 -16.74
N LEU A 72 -6.32 3.08 -16.26
CA LEU A 72 -7.21 3.05 -15.09
C LEU A 72 -8.42 2.16 -15.35
N ASP A 73 -9.02 2.24 -16.54
CA ASP A 73 -10.16 1.43 -16.95
C ASP A 73 -9.84 -0.08 -16.96
N ARG A 74 -8.55 -0.47 -17.09
CA ARG A 74 -8.12 -1.88 -16.97
C ARG A 74 -8.02 -2.36 -15.52
N LEU A 75 -7.83 -1.45 -14.56
CA LEU A 75 -7.81 -1.77 -13.12
C LEU A 75 -9.23 -1.96 -12.58
N CYS A 76 -10.18 -1.20 -13.11
CA CYS A 76 -11.60 -1.33 -12.79
C CYS A 76 -12.19 -2.54 -13.55
N LEU A 77 -12.43 -3.65 -12.86
CA LEU A 77 -13.33 -4.66 -13.40
C LEU A 77 -14.72 -4.01 -13.53
N LYS A 78 -15.27 -3.94 -14.74
CA LYS A 78 -16.71 -3.67 -14.89
C LYS A 78 -17.42 -4.72 -14.06
N GLU A 79 -18.11 -4.28 -13.01
CA GLU A 79 -19.04 -5.12 -12.29
C GLU A 79 -20.15 -5.48 -13.28
N GLU A 80 -20.04 -6.63 -13.95
CA GLU A 80 -21.15 -7.22 -14.67
C GLU A 80 -22.16 -7.62 -13.61
N ARG A 81 -23.09 -6.70 -13.31
CA ARG A 81 -24.27 -6.99 -12.51
C ARG A 81 -25.08 -8.05 -13.24
N MET A 82 -24.79 -9.33 -12.99
CA MET A 82 -25.68 -10.46 -13.25
C MET A 82 -26.80 -10.49 -12.22
#